data_AF-A0A445CDZ7-F1
#
_entry.id   AF-A0A445CDZ7-F1
#
_cell.length_a   1.000
_cell.length_b   1.000
_cell.length_c   1.000
_cell.angle_alpha   90.00
_cell.angle_beta   90.00
_cell.angle_gamma   90.00
#
_symmetry.space_group_name_H-M   'P 1'
#
loop_
_entity.id
_entity.type
_entity.pdbx_description
1 polymer ?
#
loop_
_entity_poly.entity_id
_entity_poly.type
_entity_poly.pdbx_seq_one_letter_code
_entity_poly.pdbx_strand_id
1 'polypeptide(L)' 'MTVVANPRQFKLPDWFLIRKKDYKDGKYSQIVSNALDIKLKDDLERLKRIRSHS' A
#
# COMPACT_ATOMS: atom_id res chain seq x y z
N MET A 1 15.82 8.49 6.04
CA MET A 1 14.80 7.57 5.49
C MET A 1 13.99 6.82 6.56
N THR A 2 14.13 7.15 7.85
CA THR A 2 13.46 6.45 8.97
C THR A 2 12.00 6.87 9.19
N VAL A 3 11.68 8.15 8.97
CA VAL A 3 10.31 8.69 9.10
C VAL A 3 9.35 8.03 8.11
N VAL A 4 9.80 7.85 6.88
CA VAL A 4 9.01 7.31 5.78
C VAL A 4 8.82 5.79 5.91
N ALA A 5 9.77 5.09 6.51
CA ALA A 5 9.69 3.65 6.76
C ALA A 5 8.76 3.30 7.93
N ASN A 6 8.72 4.15 8.97
CA ASN A 6 7.93 3.91 10.19
C ASN A 6 7.09 5.14 10.59
N PRO A 7 6.16 5.60 9.75
CA PRO A 7 5.40 6.84 9.99
C PRO A 7 4.56 6.80 11.28
N ARG A 8 4.16 5.61 11.75
CA ARG A 8 3.40 5.43 12.99
C ARG A 8 4.21 5.78 14.25
N GLN A 9 5.53 5.64 14.21
CA GLN A 9 6.41 6.04 15.33
C GLN A 9 6.47 7.57 15.49
N PHE A 10 6.14 8.31 14.43
CA PHE A 10 6.13 9.77 14.41
C PHE A 10 4.72 10.36 14.62
N LYS A 11 3.78 9.57 15.16
CA LYS A 11 2.38 9.98 15.41
C LYS A 11 1.65 10.46 14.17
N LEU A 12 2.07 10.00 12.98
CA LEU A 12 1.41 10.36 11.74
C LEU A 12 0.04 9.66 11.65
N PRO A 13 -1.06 10.38 11.34
CA PRO A 13 -2.37 9.77 11.26
C PRO A 13 -2.46 8.70 10.17
N ASP A 14 -3.19 7.60 10.45
CA ASP A 14 -3.32 6.48 9.50
C ASP A 14 -4.03 6.87 8.19
N TRP A 15 -4.84 7.94 8.18
CA TRP A 15 -5.46 8.47 6.96
C TRP A 15 -4.46 9.11 5.99
N PHE A 16 -3.26 9.47 6.45
CA PHE A 16 -2.19 10.02 5.63
C PHE A 16 -1.37 8.93 4.91
N LEU A 17 -1.50 7.67 5.33
CA LEU A 17 -0.75 6.56 4.76
C LEU A 17 -1.33 6.18 3.39
N ILE A 18 -0.44 6.09 2.39
CA ILE A 18 -0.79 5.87 0.97
C ILE A 18 -1.42 4.49 0.77
N ARG A 19 -0.98 3.48 1.53
CA ARG A 19 -1.60 2.16 1.52
C ARG A 19 -2.49 2.00 2.74
N LYS A 20 -3.79 2.00 2.48
CA LYS A 20 -4.83 1.83 3.49
C LYS A 20 -5.40 0.43 3.38
N LYS A 21 -5.42 -0.31 4.49
CA LYS A 21 -6.06 -1.63 4.59
C LYS A 21 -5.65 -2.55 3.43
N ASP A 22 -4.35 -2.87 3.35
CA ASP A 22 -3.82 -3.81 2.37
C ASP A 22 -4.65 -5.11 2.37
N TYR A 23 -4.98 -5.63 1.19
CA TYR A 23 -5.87 -6.79 1.04
C TYR A 23 -5.30 -8.09 1.63
N LYS A 24 -3.97 -8.21 1.79
CA LYS A 24 -3.29 -9.39 2.33
C LYS A 24 -3.22 -9.36 3.86
N ASP A 25 -2.79 -8.24 4.43
CA ASP A 25 -2.46 -8.16 5.87
C ASP A 25 -3.34 -7.17 6.66
N GLY A 26 -4.21 -6.42 5.97
CA GLY A 26 -5.11 -5.42 6.58
C GLY A 26 -4.40 -4.19 7.14
N LYS A 27 -3.09 -4.06 6.95
CA LYS A 27 -2.29 -3.01 7.60
C LYS A 27 -2.28 -1.71 6.81
N TYR A 28 -2.04 -0.63 7.53
CA TYR A 28 -1.76 0.69 6.97
C TYR A 28 -0.25 0.87 6.89
N SER A 29 0.25 1.19 5.71
CA SER A 29 1.70 1.32 5.47
C SER A 29 2.01 2.46 4.51
N GLN A 30 3.21 3.03 4.67
CA GLN A 30 3.80 3.92 3.68
C GLN A 30 4.75 3.11 2.81
N ILE A 31 4.43 3.03 1.53
CA ILE A 31 5.26 2.34 0.53
C ILE A 31 5.96 3.41 -0.31
N VAL A 32 7.23 3.17 -0.62
CA VAL A 32 8.10 4.14 -1.31
C VAL A 32 8.83 3.47 -2.46
N SER A 33 9.04 4.21 -3.56
CA SER A 33 9.87 3.82 -4.70
C SER A 33 9.48 2.46 -5.30
N ASN A 34 10.43 1.57 -5.56
CA ASN A 34 10.20 0.31 -6.28
C ASN A 34 9.14 -0.60 -5.64
N ALA A 35 8.96 -0.54 -4.32
CA ALA A 35 7.93 -1.32 -3.65
C ALA A 35 6.51 -0.85 -4.01
N LEU A 36 6.35 0.42 -4.41
CA LEU A 36 5.06 0.96 -4.87
C LEU A 36 4.69 0.36 -6.23
N ASP A 37 5.64 0.32 -7.16
CA ASP A 37 5.41 -0.18 -8.52
C ASP A 37 5.09 -1.68 -8.53
N ILE A 38 5.80 -2.47 -7.73
CA ILE A 38 5.55 -3.91 -7.59
C ILE A 38 4.14 -4.14 -7.05
N LYS A 39 3.77 -3.42 -6.00
CA LYS A 39 2.46 -3.56 -5.37
C LYS A 39 1.31 -3.15 -6.29
N LEU A 40 1.51 -2.08 -7.06
CA LEU A 40 0.54 -1.64 -8.06
C LEU A 40 0.35 -2.71 -9.15
N LYS A 41 1.43 -3.34 -9.62
CA LYS A 41 1.35 -4.45 -10.58
C LYS A 41 0.59 -5.65 -10.02
N ASP A 42 0.91 -6.10 -8.80
CA ASP A 42 0.18 -7.18 -8.12
C ASP A 42 -1.33 -6.88 -8.01
N ASP A 43 -1.67 -5.65 -7.63
CA ASP A 43 -3.06 -5.21 -7.46
C ASP A 43 -3.80 -5.21 -8.81
N LEU A 44 -3.14 -4.75 -9.90
CA LEU A 44 -3.68 -4.77 -11.26
C LEU A 44 -3.84 -6.20 -11.81
N GLU A 45 -2.89 -7.09 -11.58
CA GLU A 45 -2.99 -8.49 -11.97
C GLU A 45 -4.14 -9.20 -11.25
N ARG A 46 -4.32 -8.91 -9.95
CA ARG A 46 -5.47 -9.41 -9.18
C ARG A 46 -6.79 -8.94 -9.78
N LEU A 47 -6.91 -7.66 -10.13
CA LEU A 47 -8.11 -7.08 -10.76
C LEU A 47 -8.42 -7.74 -12.11
N LYS A 48 -7.39 -8.02 -12.92
CA LYS A 48 -7.53 -8.76 -14.18
C LYS A 48 -8.05 -10.18 -13.93
N ARG A 49 -7.50 -10.89 -12.94
CA ARG A 49 -7.90 -12.27 -12.60
C ARG A 49 -9.36 -12.38 -12.18
N ILE A 50 -9.86 -11.42 -11.40
CA ILE A 50 -11.25 -11.41 -10.95
C ILE A 50 -12.23 -10.90 -12.03
N ARG A 51 -11.76 -10.51 -13.22
CA ARG A 51 -12.58 -9.91 -14.30
C ARG A 51 -13.46 -8.77 -13.78
N SER A 52 -12.91 -7.95 -12.88
CA SER A 52 -13.63 -6.79 -12.34
C SER A 52 -13.70 -5.63 -13.34
N HIS A 53 -12.99 -5.73 -14.45
CA HIS A 53 -13.18 -4.85 -15.60
C HIS A 53 -14.21 -5.52 -16.52
N SER A 54 -15.40 -4.93 -16.57
CA SER A 54 -16.38 -5.20 -17.64
C SER A 54 -15.86 -4.64 -18.95
#